data_AF-F2CE98-F1
#
_entry.id   AF-F2CE98-F1
#
_cell.length_a   1.000
_cell.length_b   1.000
_cell.length_c   1.000
_cell.angle_alpha   90.00
_cell.angle_beta   90.00
_cell.angle_gamma   90.00
#
_symmetry.space_group_name_H-M   'P 1'
#
loop_
_entity.id
_entity.type
_entity.pdbx_description
1 polymer ?
#
loop_
_entity_poly.entity_id
_entity_poly.type
_entity_poly.pdbx_seq_one_letter_code
_entity_poly.pdbx_strand_id
1 'polypeptide(L)'
;MQKVFRYLFLSVLVVFLTGCSFTKKASENGVSGNNDVDVKIKGGTYVLPNDESSDSKYLALNVEIKNKSDKKLRLSEEDITLYNSDDEKIKPLNVYDSNDKFKTMSFEQVSKNKSISGYVVFEVDSKEKYELHYSPLYTDIDAKEKEDVTIKVDAAKYPDNVEKIEDLAKQYVDQVFLNGADSANAGNVSNNNPNSATLTPLADKKDDKKKNKDADKGDEFVLGGDLAKAKSDFTKAFTTQFGEEFTYYKPSEAELRTFVDA
;
A
#
# COMPACT_ATOMS: atom_id res chain seq x y z
N MET A 1 -19.71 -46.65 -57.22
CA MET A 1 -20.38 -45.34 -57.17
C MET A 1 -19.43 -44.37 -56.48
N GLN A 2 -19.12 -43.27 -57.19
CA GLN A 2 -18.72 -41.91 -56.77
C GLN A 2 -17.86 -41.71 -55.49
N LYS A 3 -16.85 -40.85 -55.45
CA LYS A 3 -16.17 -39.98 -56.43
C LYS A 3 -14.82 -39.61 -55.81
N VAL A 4 -13.84 -39.54 -56.69
CA VAL A 4 -12.48 -39.03 -56.50
C VAL A 4 -12.54 -37.52 -56.30
N PHE A 5 -11.79 -36.97 -55.33
CA PHE A 5 -11.25 -35.62 -55.44
C PHE A 5 -9.84 -35.59 -54.85
N ARG A 6 -8.86 -35.65 -55.75
CA ARG A 6 -7.49 -35.18 -55.53
C ARG A 6 -7.49 -33.68 -55.71
N TYR A 7 -6.80 -32.91 -54.86
CA TYR A 7 -5.95 -31.75 -55.20
C TYR A 7 -5.04 -31.53 -53.97
N LEU A 8 -3.73 -31.75 -54.06
CA LEU A 8 -2.67 -30.94 -54.70
C LEU A 8 -2.04 -29.97 -53.68
N PHE A 9 -0.77 -30.27 -53.38
CA PHE A 9 0.30 -29.44 -52.82
C PHE A 9 0.01 -27.95 -52.58
N LEU A 10 0.28 -27.49 -51.36
CA LEU A 10 1.24 -26.39 -51.15
C LEU A 10 1.83 -26.47 -49.73
N SER A 11 3.03 -27.02 -49.62
CA SER A 11 3.87 -26.86 -48.43
C SER A 11 4.33 -25.40 -48.38
N VAL A 12 3.62 -24.56 -47.63
CA VAL A 12 4.09 -23.22 -47.29
C VAL A 12 5.23 -23.40 -46.29
N LEU A 13 6.45 -23.30 -46.80
CA LEU A 13 7.64 -23.06 -46.01
C LEU A 13 7.50 -21.64 -45.45
N VAL A 14 6.95 -21.51 -44.23
CA VAL A 14 6.99 -20.25 -43.49
C VAL A 14 8.44 -20.02 -43.10
N VAL A 15 9.12 -19.16 -43.86
CA VAL A 15 10.36 -18.54 -43.43
C VAL A 15 9.98 -17.68 -42.22
N PHE A 16 10.27 -18.17 -41.02
CA PHE A 16 10.38 -17.28 -39.87
C PHE A 16 11.56 -16.35 -40.18
N LEU A 17 11.24 -15.18 -40.73
CA LEU A 17 12.08 -14.02 -40.59
C LEU A 17 12.28 -13.85 -39.08
N THR A 18 13.48 -14.19 -38.62
CA THR A 18 13.99 -13.81 -37.31
C THR A 18 14.13 -12.29 -37.31
N GLY A 19 12.99 -11.61 -37.18
CA GLY A 19 12.95 -10.25 -36.65
C GLY A 19 13.31 -10.38 -35.18
N CYS A 20 14.41 -9.76 -34.78
CA CYS A 20 14.81 -9.61 -33.38
C CYS A 20 13.72 -8.86 -32.61
N SER A 21 12.69 -9.54 -32.14
CA SER A 21 11.87 -9.05 -31.05
C SER A 21 12.68 -9.24 -29.77
N PHE A 22 13.33 -8.16 -29.33
CA PHE A 22 13.86 -8.03 -27.98
C PHE A 22 12.72 -8.20 -26.99
N THR A 23 12.39 -9.46 -26.65
CA THR A 23 11.62 -9.75 -25.45
C THR A 23 12.53 -9.49 -24.26
N LYS A 24 12.52 -8.24 -23.78
CA LYS A 24 13.13 -7.90 -22.49
C LYS A 24 12.50 -8.82 -21.45
N LYS A 25 13.30 -9.70 -20.85
CA LYS A 25 12.85 -10.58 -19.77
C LYS A 25 12.46 -9.71 -18.58
N ALA A 26 11.16 -9.56 -18.34
CA ALA A 26 10.66 -9.00 -17.09
C ALA A 26 11.11 -9.89 -15.91
N SER A 27 11.67 -9.27 -14.87
CA SER A 27 12.19 -9.99 -13.71
C SER A 27 11.08 -10.49 -12.79
N GLU A 28 11.19 -11.75 -12.35
CA GLU A 28 10.20 -12.42 -11.48
C GLU A 28 10.46 -12.21 -9.97
N ASN A 29 11.62 -11.67 -9.58
CA ASN A 29 12.05 -11.56 -8.18
C ASN A 29 11.99 -10.13 -7.61
N GLY A 30 11.21 -9.24 -8.22
CA GLY A 30 11.06 -7.85 -7.75
C GLY A 30 12.34 -7.01 -7.88
N VAL A 31 13.35 -7.47 -8.64
CA VAL A 31 14.61 -6.75 -8.89
C VAL A 31 14.93 -6.82 -10.37
N SER A 32 15.10 -5.68 -11.03
CA SER A 32 15.51 -5.59 -12.44
C SER A 32 16.45 -4.40 -12.62
N GLY A 33 17.04 -4.25 -13.79
CA GLY A 33 17.96 -3.15 -14.06
C GLY A 33 18.49 -3.17 -15.48
N ASN A 34 19.10 -2.05 -15.87
CA ASN A 34 19.79 -1.89 -17.15
C ASN A 34 21.24 -1.46 -16.87
N ASN A 35 21.97 -0.92 -17.85
CA ASN A 35 23.35 -0.47 -17.62
C ASN A 35 23.45 0.72 -16.65
N ASP A 36 22.41 1.53 -16.56
CA ASP A 36 22.45 2.83 -15.88
C ASP A 36 21.75 2.83 -14.51
N VAL A 37 20.82 1.89 -14.24
CA VAL A 37 20.07 1.79 -12.98
C VAL A 37 19.81 0.35 -12.55
N ASP A 38 19.68 0.14 -11.24
CA ASP A 38 19.00 -1.03 -10.66
C ASP A 38 17.70 -0.55 -10.01
N VAL A 39 16.62 -1.31 -10.18
CA VAL A 39 15.30 -1.05 -9.60
C VAL A 39 14.87 -2.28 -8.79
N LYS A 40 14.38 -2.04 -7.58
CA LYS A 40 13.96 -3.09 -6.65
C LYS A 40 12.66 -2.72 -5.95
N ILE A 41 11.69 -3.63 -5.94
CA ILE A 41 10.53 -3.55 -5.06
C ILE A 41 10.91 -4.16 -3.71
N LYS A 42 11.01 -3.31 -2.67
CA LYS A 42 11.36 -3.73 -1.30
C LYS A 42 10.18 -4.36 -0.56
N GLY A 43 8.96 -4.00 -0.96
CA GLY A 43 7.73 -4.48 -0.37
C GLY A 43 6.54 -3.71 -0.93
N GLY A 44 5.35 -4.07 -0.47
CA GLY A 44 4.12 -3.38 -0.81
C GLY A 44 3.02 -3.66 0.21
N THR A 45 2.05 -2.77 0.26
CA THR A 45 0.87 -2.87 1.14
C THR A 45 -0.30 -2.16 0.47
N TYR A 46 -1.52 -2.62 0.76
CA TYR A 46 -2.70 -1.85 0.39
C TYR A 46 -2.89 -0.67 1.33
N VAL A 47 -3.37 0.44 0.78
CA VAL A 47 -3.66 1.69 1.47
C VAL A 47 -5.04 2.20 1.08
N LEU A 48 -5.61 3.10 1.88
CA LEU A 48 -6.82 3.85 1.57
C LEU A 48 -6.47 5.34 1.56
N PRO A 49 -6.25 5.95 0.39
CA PRO A 49 -6.02 7.39 0.29
C PRO A 49 -7.29 8.17 0.67
N ASN A 50 -7.13 9.34 1.31
CA ASN A 50 -8.25 10.12 1.84
C ASN A 50 -9.23 10.61 0.76
N ASP A 51 -8.72 10.94 -0.43
CA ASP A 51 -9.49 11.56 -1.52
C ASP A 51 -10.03 10.53 -2.53
N GLU A 52 -9.87 9.24 -2.22
CA GLU A 52 -10.09 8.14 -3.14
C GLU A 52 -11.23 7.22 -2.68
N SER A 53 -11.82 6.47 -3.61
CA SER A 53 -12.98 5.62 -3.33
C SER A 53 -12.58 4.39 -2.49
N SER A 54 -13.31 4.11 -1.41
CA SER A 54 -13.12 2.88 -0.62
C SER A 54 -13.50 1.60 -1.38
N ASP A 55 -14.24 1.71 -2.49
CA ASP A 55 -14.65 0.57 -3.31
C ASP A 55 -13.50 0.05 -4.19
N SER A 56 -12.49 0.88 -4.44
CA SER A 56 -11.28 0.55 -5.20
C SER A 56 -10.16 0.05 -4.28
N LYS A 57 -9.13 -0.56 -4.87
CA LYS A 57 -7.96 -1.06 -4.14
C LYS A 57 -6.71 -0.33 -4.59
N TYR A 58 -5.95 0.19 -3.62
CA TYR A 58 -4.74 0.97 -3.89
C TYR A 58 -3.52 0.27 -3.33
N LEU A 59 -2.58 -0.09 -4.20
CA LEU A 59 -1.35 -0.77 -3.84
C LEU A 59 -0.20 0.23 -3.77
N ALA A 60 0.35 0.43 -2.57
CA ALA A 60 1.57 1.19 -2.34
C ALA A 60 2.79 0.27 -2.46
N LEU A 61 3.65 0.51 -3.45
CA LEU A 61 4.91 -0.22 -3.66
C LEU A 61 6.09 0.60 -3.16
N ASN A 62 6.91 0.05 -2.26
CA ASN A 62 8.17 0.66 -1.85
C ASN A 62 9.26 0.32 -2.86
N VAL A 63 9.55 1.26 -3.75
CA VAL A 63 10.51 1.08 -4.85
C VAL A 63 11.85 1.72 -4.48
N GLU A 64 12.91 0.94 -4.58
CA GLU A 64 14.30 1.41 -4.52
C GLU A 64 14.89 1.54 -5.91
N ILE A 65 15.49 2.69 -6.20
CA ILE A 65 16.22 2.96 -7.45
C ILE A 65 17.65 3.33 -7.11
N LYS A 66 18.60 2.59 -7.70
CA LYS A 66 20.04 2.84 -7.57
C LYS A 66 20.58 3.38 -8.88
N ASN A 67 21.23 4.53 -8.83
CA ASN A 67 21.92 5.10 -9.98
C ASN A 67 23.30 4.45 -10.16
N LYS A 68 23.50 3.70 -11.26
CA LYS A 68 24.80 3.12 -11.66
C LYS A 68 25.56 3.99 -12.66
N SER A 69 24.89 4.96 -13.28
CA SER A 69 25.49 5.87 -14.25
C SER A 69 26.43 6.88 -13.60
N ASP A 70 27.27 7.49 -14.43
CA ASP A 70 28.15 8.58 -14.01
C ASP A 70 27.45 9.94 -13.88
N LYS A 71 26.20 10.05 -14.34
CA LYS A 71 25.42 11.30 -14.35
C LYS A 71 24.49 11.37 -13.14
N LYS A 72 24.02 12.58 -12.80
CA LYS A 72 22.92 12.72 -11.83
C LYS A 72 21.63 12.19 -12.47
N LEU A 73 21.00 11.24 -11.79
CA LEU A 73 19.69 10.73 -12.14
C LEU A 73 18.64 11.69 -11.59
N ARG A 74 17.68 12.10 -12.43
CA ARG A 74 16.46 12.77 -12.00
C ARG A 74 15.34 11.74 -12.01
N LEU A 75 14.51 11.74 -10.98
CA LEU A 75 13.37 10.86 -10.92
C LEU A 75 12.24 11.51 -10.14
N SER A 76 11.03 11.10 -10.47
CA SER A 76 9.78 11.43 -9.82
C SER A 76 8.88 10.19 -9.82
N GLU A 77 7.77 10.21 -9.09
CA GLU A 77 6.77 9.16 -9.17
C GLU A 77 6.23 8.97 -10.60
N GLU A 78 6.07 10.03 -11.40
CA GLU A 78 5.52 9.97 -12.77
C GLU A 78 6.39 9.16 -13.75
N ASP A 79 7.68 8.98 -13.43
CA ASP A 79 8.61 8.16 -14.20
C ASP A 79 8.40 6.65 -13.97
N ILE A 80 7.54 6.29 -13.02
CA ILE A 80 7.21 4.92 -12.62
C ILE A 80 5.74 4.66 -12.92
N THR A 81 5.46 3.64 -13.74
CA THR A 81 4.11 3.35 -14.22
C THR A 81 3.80 1.87 -14.11
N LEU A 82 2.52 1.53 -13.98
CA LEU A 82 2.05 0.15 -14.09
C LEU A 82 1.38 -0.08 -15.44
N TYR A 83 1.51 -1.29 -15.96
CA TYR A 83 0.76 -1.79 -17.10
C TYR A 83 -0.02 -3.04 -16.67
N ASN A 84 -1.31 -3.08 -16.99
CA ASN A 84 -2.16 -4.24 -16.73
C ASN A 84 -1.98 -5.32 -17.82
N SER A 85 -2.74 -6.42 -17.71
CA SER A 85 -2.63 -7.52 -18.68
C SER A 85 -3.10 -7.18 -20.09
N ASP A 86 -3.84 -6.09 -20.25
CA ASP A 86 -4.31 -5.53 -21.53
C ASP A 86 -3.36 -4.46 -22.10
N ASP A 87 -2.15 -4.31 -21.54
CA ASP A 87 -1.16 -3.28 -21.87
C ASP A 87 -1.67 -1.84 -21.65
N GLU A 88 -2.70 -1.65 -20.83
CA GLU A 88 -3.19 -0.32 -20.46
C GLU A 88 -2.31 0.30 -19.38
N LYS A 89 -1.95 1.57 -19.59
CA LYS A 89 -1.09 2.32 -18.69
C LYS A 89 -1.88 2.86 -17.50
N ILE A 90 -1.44 2.50 -16.29
CA ILE A 90 -1.93 3.01 -15.01
C ILE A 90 -0.89 3.99 -14.45
N LYS A 91 -1.33 5.22 -14.18
CA LYS A 91 -0.50 6.26 -13.60
C LYS A 91 -0.47 6.15 -12.07
N PRO A 92 0.63 6.56 -11.42
CA PRO A 92 0.66 6.62 -9.96
C PRO A 92 -0.26 7.73 -9.45
N LEU A 93 -0.81 7.53 -8.26
CA LEU A 93 -1.54 8.53 -7.51
C LEU A 93 -0.58 9.29 -6.60
N ASN A 94 -0.71 10.62 -6.59
CA ASN A 94 -0.05 11.45 -5.60
C ASN A 94 -0.84 11.37 -4.29
N VAL A 95 -0.27 10.73 -3.28
CA VAL A 95 -0.93 10.55 -1.98
C VAL A 95 -0.14 11.31 -0.91
N TYR A 96 -0.83 12.25 -0.27
CA TYR A 96 -0.29 13.11 0.76
C TYR A 96 -1.15 13.04 2.03
N ASP A 97 -0.55 12.67 3.16
CA ASP A 97 -1.18 12.79 4.47
C ASP A 97 -0.95 14.20 5.03
N SER A 98 -1.99 14.82 5.58
CA SER A 98 -1.94 16.16 6.18
C SER A 98 -0.93 16.27 7.34
N ASN A 99 -0.51 15.14 7.93
CA ASN A 99 0.49 15.11 8.99
C ASN A 99 1.91 14.73 8.52
N ASP A 100 2.15 14.65 7.21
CA ASP A 100 3.43 14.24 6.61
C ASP A 100 3.93 12.84 7.03
N LYS A 101 3.08 12.02 7.67
CA LYS A 101 3.49 10.69 8.16
C LYS A 101 3.57 9.67 7.03
N PHE A 102 2.84 9.89 5.95
CA PHE A 102 2.95 9.15 4.69
C PHE A 102 3.08 10.14 3.52
N LYS A 103 4.01 9.85 2.62
CA LYS A 103 4.20 10.59 1.37
C LYS A 103 4.68 9.66 0.26
N THR A 104 4.21 9.89 -0.95
CA THR A 104 4.74 9.23 -2.15
C THR A 104 6.09 9.82 -2.55
N MET A 105 6.76 9.14 -3.47
CA MET A 105 8.07 9.54 -3.99
C MET A 105 7.99 10.89 -4.70
N SER A 106 8.58 11.92 -4.09
CA SER A 106 8.71 13.24 -4.70
C SER A 106 9.83 13.27 -5.74
N PHE A 107 9.91 14.39 -6.46
CA PHE A 107 11.03 14.68 -7.36
C PHE A 107 12.36 14.70 -6.60
N GLU A 108 13.34 13.94 -7.08
CA GLU A 108 14.61 13.71 -6.41
C GLU A 108 15.79 13.65 -7.39
N GLN A 109 17.00 13.93 -6.86
CA GLN A 109 18.25 13.80 -7.61
C GLN A 109 19.19 12.80 -6.94
N VAL A 110 19.52 11.73 -7.66
CA VAL A 110 20.36 10.65 -7.13
C VAL A 110 21.74 10.69 -7.78
N SER A 111 22.77 10.85 -6.95
CA SER A 111 24.17 10.85 -7.40
C SER A 111 24.64 9.44 -7.78
N LYS A 112 25.75 9.36 -8.53
CA LYS A 112 26.39 8.09 -8.91
C LYS A 112 26.54 7.15 -7.71
N ASN A 113 26.19 5.88 -7.92
CA ASN A 113 26.27 4.78 -6.94
C ASN A 113 25.45 5.00 -5.66
N LYS A 114 24.50 5.94 -5.65
CA LYS A 114 23.55 6.13 -4.55
C LYS A 114 22.19 5.56 -4.92
N SER A 115 21.41 5.27 -3.88
CA SER A 115 20.04 4.77 -4.01
C SER A 115 19.08 5.72 -3.32
N ILE A 116 17.85 5.73 -3.81
CA ILE A 116 16.70 6.31 -3.12
C ILE A 116 15.62 5.25 -2.97
N SER A 117 14.76 5.37 -1.97
CA SER A 117 13.57 4.53 -1.82
C SER A 117 12.37 5.39 -1.46
N GLY A 118 11.21 5.02 -1.96
CA GLY A 118 9.96 5.73 -1.70
C GLY A 118 8.76 4.91 -2.15
N TYR A 119 7.58 5.30 -1.68
CA TYR A 119 6.33 4.68 -2.09
C TYR A 119 5.81 5.29 -3.38
N VAL A 120 5.31 4.45 -4.27
CA VAL A 120 4.43 4.83 -5.39
C VAL A 120 3.12 4.08 -5.24
N VAL A 121 2.00 4.73 -5.47
CA VAL A 121 0.66 4.18 -5.20
C VAL A 121 -0.10 4.06 -6.51
N PHE A 122 -0.75 2.92 -6.73
CA PHE A 122 -1.56 2.68 -7.92
C PHE A 122 -2.91 2.10 -7.53
N GLU A 123 -3.97 2.50 -8.23
CA GLU A 123 -5.24 1.76 -8.22
C GLU A 123 -5.05 0.45 -9.00
N VAL A 124 -5.47 -0.68 -8.43
CA VAL A 124 -5.25 -2.03 -8.99
C VAL A 124 -6.43 -2.96 -8.70
N ASP A 125 -6.58 -4.02 -9.49
CA ASP A 125 -7.27 -5.24 -9.08
C ASP A 125 -6.29 -6.14 -8.32
N SER A 126 -6.65 -6.50 -7.09
CA SER A 126 -5.84 -7.37 -6.22
C SER A 126 -5.52 -8.76 -6.77
N LYS A 127 -6.27 -9.26 -7.76
CA LYS A 127 -6.09 -10.60 -8.34
C LYS A 127 -5.27 -10.58 -9.63
N GLU A 128 -4.96 -9.41 -10.14
CA GLU A 128 -4.26 -9.25 -11.41
C GLU A 128 -2.73 -9.18 -11.20
N LYS A 129 -2.01 -9.40 -12.30
CA LYS A 129 -0.56 -9.22 -12.40
C LYS A 129 -0.27 -8.05 -13.32
N TYR A 130 0.69 -7.24 -12.92
CA TYR A 130 1.08 -6.01 -13.60
C TYR A 130 2.54 -6.06 -14.01
N GLU A 131 2.92 -5.13 -14.87
CA GLU A 131 4.32 -4.80 -15.11
C GLU A 131 4.61 -3.38 -14.61
N LEU A 132 5.57 -3.25 -13.71
CA LEU A 132 6.11 -1.96 -13.31
C LEU A 132 7.22 -1.56 -14.26
N HIS A 133 7.05 -0.41 -14.88
CA HIS A 133 7.99 0.19 -15.82
C HIS A 133 8.60 1.44 -15.18
N TYR A 134 9.93 1.54 -15.25
CA TYR A 134 10.68 2.72 -14.88
C TYR A 134 11.50 3.23 -16.07
N SER A 135 11.28 4.48 -16.45
CA SER A 135 11.97 5.16 -17.53
C SER A 135 12.96 6.18 -16.96
N PRO A 136 14.27 5.90 -16.96
CA PRO A 136 15.26 6.78 -16.30
C PRO A 136 15.48 8.09 -17.08
N LEU A 137 15.34 9.22 -16.38
CA LEU A 137 15.61 10.56 -16.92
C LEU A 137 16.97 11.11 -16.45
N TYR A 138 17.78 11.54 -17.41
CA TYR A 138 19.07 12.18 -17.17
C TYR A 138 19.04 13.64 -17.64
N THR A 139 19.94 14.46 -17.10
CA THR A 139 20.02 15.89 -17.42
C THR A 139 20.47 16.22 -18.85
N ASP A 140 20.83 15.23 -19.67
CA ASP A 140 21.29 15.46 -21.04
C ASP A 140 20.14 15.34 -22.04
N ILE A 141 19.84 16.45 -22.71
CA ILE A 141 18.75 16.61 -23.68
C ILE A 141 19.02 15.82 -24.98
N ASP A 142 20.30 15.52 -25.26
CA ASP A 142 20.73 14.83 -26.50
C ASP A 142 20.94 13.31 -26.31
N ALA A 143 20.58 12.76 -25.15
CA ALA A 143 20.76 11.34 -24.89
C ALA A 143 19.72 10.50 -25.67
N LYS A 144 20.18 9.48 -26.40
CA LYS A 144 19.32 8.43 -26.98
C LYS A 144 18.36 7.90 -25.91
N GLU A 145 17.13 7.58 -26.31
CA GLU A 145 16.14 6.91 -25.45
C GLU A 145 16.82 5.77 -24.69
N LYS A 146 16.76 5.87 -23.37
CA LYS A 146 17.34 4.89 -22.47
C LYS A 146 16.34 3.75 -22.31
N GLU A 147 16.89 2.55 -22.20
CA GLU A 147 16.06 1.36 -22.06
C GLU A 147 15.27 1.38 -20.74
N ASP A 148 13.95 1.26 -20.84
CA ASP A 148 13.10 1.06 -19.66
C ASP A 148 13.49 -0.19 -18.88
N VAL A 149 13.30 -0.12 -17.56
CA VAL A 149 13.41 -1.24 -16.64
C VAL A 149 12.02 -1.77 -16.33
N THR A 150 11.81 -3.05 -16.55
CA THR A 150 10.53 -3.72 -16.30
C THR A 150 10.65 -4.76 -15.17
N ILE A 151 9.68 -4.75 -14.25
CA ILE A 151 9.55 -5.69 -13.13
C ILE A 151 8.12 -6.24 -13.11
N LYS A 152 7.95 -7.57 -13.03
CA LYS A 152 6.62 -8.16 -12.83
C LYS A 152 6.14 -7.91 -11.41
N VAL A 153 4.89 -7.48 -11.27
CA VAL A 153 4.21 -7.26 -10.00
C VAL A 153 3.03 -8.22 -9.91
N ASP A 154 2.93 -8.94 -8.81
CA ASP A 154 1.79 -9.83 -8.53
C ASP A 154 1.06 -9.24 -7.33
N ALA A 155 -0.06 -8.57 -7.59
CA ALA A 155 -0.76 -7.76 -6.58
C ALA A 155 -1.22 -8.62 -5.39
N ALA A 156 -1.64 -9.86 -5.67
CA ALA A 156 -2.09 -10.83 -4.69
C ALA A 156 -1.03 -11.25 -3.66
N LYS A 157 0.26 -10.95 -3.89
CA LYS A 157 1.34 -11.25 -2.94
C LYS A 157 1.40 -10.29 -1.76
N TYR A 158 0.78 -9.11 -1.87
CA TYR A 158 0.85 -8.09 -0.84
C TYR A 158 -0.34 -8.19 0.10
N PRO A 159 -0.12 -8.04 1.43
CA PRO A 159 -1.21 -8.14 2.39
C PRO A 159 -2.16 -6.95 2.25
N ASP A 160 -3.46 -7.23 2.13
CA ASP A 160 -4.53 -6.24 2.28
C ASP A 160 -5.09 -6.31 3.71
N ASN A 161 -4.87 -5.24 4.47
CA ASN A 161 -5.39 -5.09 5.83
C ASN A 161 -6.27 -3.85 5.98
N VAL A 162 -6.68 -3.20 4.88
CA VAL A 162 -7.43 -1.94 4.91
C VAL A 162 -8.73 -2.10 5.70
N GLU A 163 -9.54 -3.11 5.36
CA GLU A 163 -10.82 -3.39 6.03
C GLU A 163 -10.62 -3.68 7.53
N LYS A 164 -9.60 -4.47 7.89
CA LYS A 164 -9.28 -4.76 9.31
C LYS A 164 -8.91 -3.50 10.09
N ILE A 165 -8.13 -2.60 9.48
CA ILE A 165 -7.73 -1.34 10.10
C ILE A 165 -8.96 -0.41 10.25
N GLU A 166 -9.84 -0.39 9.25
CA GLU A 166 -11.09 0.36 9.30
C GLU A 166 -12.01 -0.15 10.42
N ASP A 167 -12.16 -1.46 10.55
CA ASP A 167 -12.94 -2.09 11.62
C ASP A 167 -12.37 -1.79 13.00
N LEU A 168 -11.04 -1.83 13.15
CA LEU A 168 -10.39 -1.40 14.39
C LEU A 168 -10.64 0.08 14.68
N ALA A 169 -10.55 0.95 13.67
CA ALA A 169 -10.84 2.37 13.86
C ALA A 169 -12.29 2.59 14.33
N LYS A 170 -13.26 1.89 13.73
CA LYS A 170 -14.67 1.88 14.17
C LYS A 170 -14.78 1.39 15.61
N GLN A 171 -14.17 0.26 15.93
CA GLN A 171 -14.19 -0.30 17.29
C GLN A 171 -13.60 0.67 18.33
N TYR A 172 -12.51 1.37 17.99
CA TYR A 172 -11.93 2.39 18.86
C TYR A 172 -12.91 3.54 19.09
N VAL A 173 -13.54 4.01 18.03
CA VAL A 173 -14.54 5.09 18.12
C VAL A 173 -15.71 4.66 19.00
N ASP A 174 -16.23 3.46 18.79
CA ASP A 174 -17.34 2.91 19.56
C ASP A 174 -17.00 2.78 21.05
N GLN A 175 -15.80 2.28 21.36
CA GLN A 175 -15.40 2.03 22.75
C GLN A 175 -15.00 3.30 23.50
N VAL A 176 -14.33 4.24 22.84
CA VAL A 176 -13.78 5.44 23.47
C VAL A 176 -14.77 6.60 23.46
N PHE A 177 -15.54 6.75 22.37
CA PHE A 177 -16.41 7.91 22.17
C PHE A 177 -17.90 7.57 22.25
N LEU A 178 -18.34 6.36 21.88
CA LEU A 178 -19.77 6.02 21.73
C LEU A 178 -20.22 4.86 22.64
N ASN A 179 -20.01 4.96 23.95
CA ASN A 179 -20.45 4.06 25.04
C ASN A 179 -20.55 2.52 24.80
N GLY A 180 -19.99 1.96 23.73
CA GLY A 180 -20.02 0.54 23.36
C GLY A 180 -21.41 -0.11 23.17
N ALA A 181 -22.51 0.64 23.16
CA ALA A 181 -23.87 0.08 23.08
C ALA A 181 -24.66 0.73 21.93
N ASP A 182 -24.87 -0.03 20.85
CA ASP A 182 -25.87 0.20 19.81
C ASP A 182 -25.77 1.47 18.93
N SER A 183 -24.99 1.36 17.84
CA SER A 183 -25.45 1.85 16.53
C SER A 183 -26.23 0.77 15.75
N ALA A 184 -26.02 -0.52 16.02
CA ALA A 184 -26.97 -1.61 15.73
C ALA A 184 -26.49 -2.96 16.32
N ASN A 185 -27.27 -3.57 17.23
CA ASN A 185 -27.10 -4.90 17.84
C ASN A 185 -26.03 -5.05 18.94
N ALA A 186 -26.37 -4.61 20.16
CA ALA A 186 -25.72 -4.97 21.42
C ALA A 186 -25.95 -6.45 21.76
N GLY A 187 -25.14 -7.31 21.16
CA GLY A 187 -24.78 -8.61 21.70
C GLY A 187 -23.46 -8.50 22.46
N ASN A 188 -23.54 -8.30 23.80
CA ASN A 188 -22.50 -8.52 24.81
C ASN A 188 -21.05 -8.71 24.30
N VAL A 189 -20.22 -7.67 24.37
CA VAL A 189 -18.75 -7.83 24.41
C VAL A 189 -18.26 -7.48 25.80
N SER A 190 -18.30 -8.46 26.70
CA SER A 190 -17.52 -8.43 27.93
C SER A 190 -16.07 -8.76 27.59
N ASN A 191 -15.21 -7.74 27.44
CA ASN A 191 -13.77 -7.94 27.36
C ASN A 191 -13.17 -8.03 28.77
N ASN A 192 -13.38 -9.16 29.42
CA ASN A 192 -12.54 -9.61 30.54
C ASN A 192 -11.35 -10.40 29.98
N ASN A 193 -10.34 -9.71 29.44
CA ASN A 193 -9.02 -10.33 29.25
C ASN A 193 -7.92 -9.47 29.89
N PRO A 194 -7.40 -9.86 31.07
CA PRO A 194 -6.35 -9.12 31.78
C PRO A 194 -4.93 -9.36 31.24
N ASN A 195 -4.76 -10.09 30.14
CA ASN A 195 -3.45 -10.25 29.52
C ASN A 195 -3.24 -9.22 28.41
N SER A 196 -2.50 -8.17 28.77
CA SER A 196 -1.85 -7.24 27.85
C SER A 196 -1.01 -8.01 26.84
N ALA A 197 -1.55 -8.22 25.64
CA ALA A 197 -0.77 -8.70 24.51
C ALA A 197 0.27 -7.63 24.14
N THR A 198 1.52 -8.07 24.05
CA THR A 198 2.69 -7.29 23.68
C THR A 198 2.47 -6.56 22.34
N LEU A 199 2.60 -5.24 22.39
CA LEU A 199 2.62 -4.35 21.24
C LEU A 199 3.94 -4.53 20.49
N THR A 200 3.89 -4.85 19.20
CA THR A 200 5.04 -4.65 18.31
C THR A 200 4.69 -3.52 17.34
N PRO A 201 5.27 -2.31 17.50
CA PRO A 201 5.15 -1.26 16.50
C PRO A 201 5.78 -1.71 15.19
N LEU A 202 5.24 -1.28 14.05
CA LEU A 202 5.73 -1.60 12.71
C LEU A 202 7.08 -0.91 12.36
N ALA A 203 7.88 -0.53 13.37
CA ALA A 203 9.19 0.09 13.20
C ALA A 203 10.25 -0.67 14.00
N ASP A 204 11.38 -0.92 13.34
CA ASP A 204 12.60 -1.61 13.79
C ASP A 204 12.55 -3.15 13.88
N LYS A 205 12.48 -3.81 12.71
CA LYS A 205 13.22 -5.07 12.55
C LYS A 205 14.72 -4.75 12.56
N LYS A 206 15.32 -4.68 13.75
CA LYS A 206 16.73 -5.01 13.91
C LYS A 206 16.84 -6.52 14.07
N ASP A 207 17.69 -7.10 13.24
CA ASP A 207 17.97 -8.52 13.13
C ASP A 207 18.36 -9.13 14.48
N ASP A 208 17.52 -10.01 15.03
CA ASP A 208 17.97 -11.02 15.98
C ASP A 208 17.49 -12.40 15.54
N LYS A 209 18.44 -13.16 14.98
CA LYS A 209 18.32 -14.58 14.69
C LYS A 209 18.08 -15.35 15.99
N LYS A 210 16.84 -15.81 16.20
CA LYS A 210 16.60 -17.07 16.92
C LYS A 210 15.38 -17.79 16.36
N LYS A 211 15.65 -18.80 15.52
CA LYS A 211 14.64 -19.78 15.07
C LYS A 211 14.06 -20.48 16.30
N ASN A 212 12.79 -20.23 16.59
CA ASN A 212 11.92 -21.26 17.15
C ASN A 212 10.88 -21.63 16.08
N LYS A 213 10.88 -22.90 15.73
CA LYS A 213 9.75 -23.56 15.06
C LYS A 213 8.63 -23.64 16.09
N ASP A 214 7.39 -23.53 15.60
CA ASP A 214 6.12 -23.64 16.32
C ASP A 214 5.54 -22.30 16.83
N ALA A 215 4.89 -21.56 15.93
CA ALA A 215 3.61 -20.86 16.15
C ALA A 215 3.28 -20.00 14.91
N ASP A 216 2.64 -20.61 13.92
CA ASP A 216 1.90 -19.91 12.87
C ASP A 216 0.55 -19.44 13.46
N LYS A 217 0.59 -18.45 14.34
CA LYS A 217 -0.56 -17.63 14.70
C LYS A 217 -0.25 -16.25 14.12
N GLY A 218 -0.84 -15.95 12.97
CA GLY A 218 -0.73 -14.64 12.35
C GLY A 218 -1.01 -13.55 13.38
N ASP A 219 -0.19 -12.50 13.38
CA ASP A 219 -0.34 -11.35 14.27
C ASP A 219 -1.77 -10.82 14.17
N GLU A 220 -2.58 -11.07 15.20
CA GLU A 220 -3.97 -10.61 15.27
C GLU A 220 -3.96 -9.09 15.46
N PHE A 221 -4.58 -8.37 14.52
CA PHE A 221 -4.75 -6.93 14.60
C PHE A 221 -5.74 -6.63 15.73
N VAL A 222 -5.25 -6.06 16.82
CA VAL A 222 -6.04 -5.66 17.99
C VAL A 222 -5.81 -4.20 18.32
N LEU A 223 -6.79 -3.57 18.97
CA LEU A 223 -6.63 -2.23 19.51
C LEU A 223 -5.51 -2.21 20.55
N GLY A 224 -4.52 -1.33 20.32
CA GLY A 224 -3.45 -1.07 21.28
C GLY A 224 -3.82 0.02 22.29
N GLY A 225 -3.05 0.09 23.37
CA GLY A 225 -3.19 1.11 24.41
C GLY A 225 -4.19 0.76 25.51
N ASP A 226 -4.40 1.71 26.43
CA ASP A 226 -5.37 1.58 27.53
C ASP A 226 -6.69 2.27 27.15
N LEU A 227 -7.62 1.47 26.64
CA LEU A 227 -8.92 1.93 26.15
C LEU A 227 -9.81 2.48 27.28
N ALA A 228 -9.70 1.93 28.50
CA ALA A 228 -10.44 2.42 29.66
C ALA A 228 -9.93 3.81 30.06
N LYS A 229 -8.61 4.00 30.04
CA LYS A 229 -8.01 5.31 30.25
C LYS A 229 -8.38 6.28 29.13
N ALA A 230 -8.33 5.88 27.86
CA ALA A 230 -8.71 6.74 26.74
C ALA A 230 -10.17 7.22 26.85
N LYS A 231 -11.10 6.31 27.16
CA LYS A 231 -12.50 6.66 27.45
C LYS A 231 -12.60 7.63 28.63
N SER A 232 -11.95 7.33 29.74
CA SER A 232 -11.98 8.19 30.94
C SER A 232 -11.41 9.59 30.66
N ASP A 233 -10.33 9.70 29.90
CA ASP A 233 -9.71 10.97 29.52
C ASP A 233 -10.67 11.77 28.62
N PHE A 234 -11.29 11.11 27.63
CA PHE A 234 -12.31 11.72 26.77
C PHE A 234 -13.51 12.21 27.57
N THR A 235 -14.16 11.37 28.38
CA THR A 235 -15.33 11.75 29.18
C THR A 235 -15.02 12.94 30.09
N LYS A 236 -13.83 12.97 30.70
CA LYS A 236 -13.40 14.10 31.54
C LYS A 236 -13.25 15.39 30.74
N ALA A 237 -12.57 15.32 29.59
CA ALA A 237 -12.38 16.48 28.72
C ALA A 237 -13.71 17.00 28.19
N PHE A 238 -14.57 16.11 27.69
CA PHE A 238 -15.90 16.43 27.19
C PHE A 238 -16.77 17.09 28.26
N THR A 239 -16.91 16.48 29.44
CA THR A 239 -17.77 17.04 30.52
C THR A 239 -17.27 18.39 31.02
N THR A 240 -15.95 18.59 31.06
CA THR A 240 -15.36 19.89 31.44
C THR A 240 -15.69 20.95 30.40
N GLN A 241 -15.38 20.70 29.12
CA GLN A 241 -15.62 21.66 28.04
C GLN A 241 -17.11 21.93 27.84
N PHE A 242 -17.94 20.88 27.79
CA PHE A 242 -19.38 21.01 27.62
C PHE A 242 -20.02 21.72 28.81
N GLY A 243 -19.55 21.48 30.03
CA GLY A 243 -20.03 22.18 31.22
C GLY A 243 -19.73 23.68 31.22
N GLU A 244 -18.62 24.11 30.63
CA GLU A 244 -18.23 25.52 30.49
C GLU A 244 -19.15 26.30 29.53
N GLU A 245 -19.83 25.63 28.60
CA GLU A 245 -20.78 26.26 27.67
C GLU A 245 -22.09 26.72 28.36
N PHE A 246 -22.37 26.24 29.57
CA PHE A 246 -23.58 26.64 30.29
C PHE A 246 -23.35 27.90 31.14
N THR A 247 -24.10 28.97 30.83
CA THR A 247 -23.93 30.28 31.47
C THR A 247 -24.91 30.56 32.62
N TYR A 248 -26.15 30.08 32.52
CA TYR A 248 -27.23 30.38 33.49
C TYR A 248 -27.54 29.24 34.46
N TYR A 249 -27.25 28.02 34.04
CA TYR A 249 -27.42 26.79 34.82
C TYR A 249 -26.07 26.09 34.85
N LYS A 250 -25.70 25.48 35.96
CA LYS A 250 -24.46 24.69 36.05
C LYS A 250 -24.85 23.24 36.23
N PRO A 251 -24.89 22.45 35.14
CA PRO A 251 -25.16 21.02 35.24
C PRO A 251 -24.15 20.37 36.18
N SER A 252 -24.61 19.44 37.00
CA SER A 252 -23.72 18.56 37.77
C SER A 252 -22.94 17.62 36.84
N GLU A 253 -21.85 17.05 37.33
CA GLU A 253 -21.09 16.05 36.58
C GLU A 253 -21.97 14.85 36.16
N ALA A 254 -22.90 14.44 37.02
CA ALA A 254 -23.84 13.36 36.71
C ALA A 254 -24.76 13.73 35.53
N GLU A 255 -25.26 14.96 35.47
CA GLU A 255 -26.09 15.46 34.37
C GLU A 255 -25.28 15.65 33.08
N LEU A 256 -23.99 15.99 33.15
CA LEU A 256 -23.13 16.06 31.96
C LEU A 256 -22.78 14.69 31.42
N ARG A 257 -22.59 13.71 32.31
CA ARG A 257 -22.30 12.31 31.92
C ARG A 257 -23.45 11.65 31.18
N THR A 258 -24.71 12.05 31.42
CA THR A 258 -25.83 11.52 30.63
C THR A 258 -25.74 11.85 29.14
N PHE A 259 -24.93 12.83 28.71
CA PHE A 259 -24.70 13.13 27.30
C PHE A 259 -23.60 12.28 26.65
N VAL A 260 -22.70 11.72 27.47
CA VAL A 260 -21.62 10.84 27.02
C VAL A 260 -22.03 9.37 27.08
N ASP A 261 -22.88 9.04 28.06
CA ASP A 261 -23.32 7.68 28.33
C ASP A 261 -24.67 7.34 27.64
N ALA A 262 -25.29 8.31 26.96
CA ALA A 262 -26.55 8.13 26.20
C ALA A 262 -26.39 7.33 24.91
#